data_AF-A0A316B912-F1
#
_entry.id   AF-A0A316B912-F1
#
_cell.length_a   1.000
_cell.length_b   1.000
_cell.length_c   1.000
_cell.angle_alpha   90.00
_cell.angle_beta   90.00
_cell.angle_gamma   90.00
#
_symmetry.space_group_name_H-M   'P 1'
#
loop_
_entity.id
_entity.type
_entity.pdbx_description
1 polymer ?
#
loop_
_entity_poly.entity_id
_entity_poly.type
_entity_poly.pdbx_seq_one_letter_code
_entity_poly.pdbx_strand_id
1 'polypeptide(L)'
;MAKERKFDFAPLPLIVDAEEEASETNEPVVPVDGPPTKVTFECEYALMEQMKDYGYWEGLTQKDIILESLKLYFQDKEIRPRPEKIRQRPKVGRKPKSTL
;
A
#
# COMPACT_ATOMS: atom_id res chain seq x y z
N MET A 1 42.68 14.18 20.64
CA MET A 1 41.67 14.76 21.56
C MET A 1 40.36 14.86 20.82
N ALA A 2 39.39 13.99 21.13
CA ALA A 2 38.07 14.01 20.52
C ALA A 2 37.23 15.12 21.17
N LYS A 3 36.78 16.10 20.40
CA LYS A 3 35.80 17.10 20.86
C LYS A 3 34.41 16.60 20.49
N GLU A 4 33.69 16.13 21.52
CA GLU A 4 32.28 15.79 21.48
C GLU A 4 31.46 17.03 21.04
N ARG A 5 30.85 16.97 19.85
CA ARG A 5 29.84 17.94 19.44
C ARG A 5 28.51 17.46 19.97
N LYS A 6 28.03 18.07 21.06
CA LYS A 6 26.66 17.87 21.54
C LYS A 6 25.70 18.50 20.54
N PHE A 7 24.92 17.66 19.88
CA PHE A 7 23.80 18.09 19.06
C PHE A 7 22.55 17.97 19.93
N ASP A 8 21.96 19.11 20.30
CA ASP A 8 20.69 19.15 21.05
C ASP A 8 19.53 19.25 20.06
N PHE A 9 18.63 18.27 20.10
CA PHE A 9 17.41 18.25 19.32
C PHE A 9 16.34 19.07 20.05
N ALA A 10 15.87 20.15 19.46
CA ALA A 10 14.70 20.86 19.97
C ALA A 10 13.44 19.98 19.76
N PRO A 11 12.52 19.90 20.73
CA PRO A 11 11.29 19.13 20.59
C PRO A 11 10.37 19.75 19.53
N LEU A 12 9.79 18.90 18.70
CA LEU A 12 8.84 19.29 17.65
C LEU A 12 7.55 19.86 18.29
N PRO A 13 6.93 20.88 17.67
CA PRO A 13 5.68 21.44 18.15
C PRO A 13 4.56 20.39 18.09
N LEU A 14 3.88 20.17 19.21
CA LEU A 14 2.68 19.34 19.28
C LEU A 14 1.53 20.10 18.60
N ILE A 15 1.13 19.61 17.43
CA ILE A 15 -0.11 20.03 16.79
C ILE A 15 -1.23 19.41 17.64
N VAL A 16 -1.97 20.27 18.33
CA VAL A 16 -3.18 19.90 19.05
C VAL A 16 -4.24 19.57 18.01
N ASP A 17 -4.79 18.37 18.08
CA ASP A 17 -5.92 17.91 17.28
C ASP A 17 -7.05 18.94 17.27
N ALA A 18 -7.44 19.37 16.07
CA ALA A 18 -8.73 19.96 15.81
C ALA A 18 -9.48 18.99 14.89
N GLU A 19 -10.52 18.38 15.46
CA GLU A 19 -11.48 17.50 14.80
C GLU A 19 -12.38 18.26 13.80
N GLU A 20 -13.05 17.48 12.93
CA GLU A 20 -14.13 17.82 11.98
C GLU A 20 -13.66 18.47 10.66
N GLU A 21 -13.92 17.90 9.48
CA GLU A 21 -15.23 17.43 9.01
C GLU A 21 -15.22 16.08 8.28
N ALA A 22 -16.31 15.35 8.50
CA ALA A 22 -16.71 14.14 7.84
C ALA A 22 -17.11 14.39 6.37
N SER A 23 -16.61 13.56 5.46
CA SER A 23 -17.29 13.24 4.20
C SER A 23 -17.46 11.72 4.15
N GLU A 24 -18.60 11.26 4.65
CA GLU A 24 -19.09 9.89 4.48
C GLU A 24 -19.43 9.63 3.01
N THR A 25 -18.58 8.85 2.33
CA THR A 25 -19.04 7.95 1.26
C THR A 25 -19.03 6.54 1.84
N ASN A 26 -20.22 6.08 2.23
CA ASN A 26 -20.51 4.74 2.70
C ASN A 26 -20.38 3.73 1.53
N GLU A 27 -19.16 3.31 1.22
CA GLU A 27 -18.93 2.02 0.60
C GLU A 27 -18.56 1.00 1.69
N PRO A 28 -19.04 -0.26 1.62
CA PRO A 28 -18.63 -1.28 2.56
C PRO A 28 -17.12 -1.54 2.39
N VAL A 29 -16.32 -0.92 3.26
CA VAL A 29 -14.91 -1.25 3.44
C VAL A 29 -14.87 -2.66 4.00
N VAL A 30 -14.72 -3.66 3.11
CA VAL A 30 -14.36 -5.01 3.54
C VAL A 30 -12.97 -4.88 4.17
N PRO A 31 -12.81 -5.10 5.49
CA PRO A 31 -11.51 -5.05 6.10
C PRO A 31 -10.71 -6.24 5.56
N VAL A 32 -9.83 -5.99 4.60
CA VAL A 32 -8.86 -6.97 4.14
C VAL A 32 -7.77 -7.01 5.20
N ASP A 33 -8.04 -7.75 6.26
CA ASP A 33 -7.17 -7.89 7.43
C ASP A 33 -5.97 -8.77 7.04
N GLY A 34 -4.91 -8.12 6.56
CA GLY A 34 -3.69 -8.79 6.14
C GLY A 34 -2.54 -7.80 5.94
N PRO A 35 -1.29 -8.23 6.17
CA PRO A 35 -0.13 -7.38 5.95
C PRO A 35 -0.02 -6.97 4.47
N PRO A 36 0.41 -5.73 4.17
CA PRO A 36 0.55 -5.28 2.79
C PRO A 36 1.55 -6.16 2.03
N THR A 37 1.17 -6.59 0.83
CA THR A 37 2.06 -7.36 -0.04
C THR A 37 2.81 -6.41 -0.97
N LYS A 38 4.14 -6.44 -0.93
CA LYS A 38 4.97 -5.72 -1.91
C LYS A 38 4.98 -6.49 -3.22
N VAL A 39 4.64 -5.81 -4.31
CA VAL A 39 4.62 -6.36 -5.67
C VAL A 39 5.55 -5.52 -6.55
N THR A 40 6.35 -6.20 -7.37
CA THR A 40 7.22 -5.58 -8.37
C THR A 40 6.73 -6.01 -9.74
N PHE A 41 6.62 -5.07 -10.67
CA PHE A 41 6.20 -5.33 -12.05
C PHE A 41 6.98 -4.43 -13.01
N GLU A 42 7.07 -4.86 -14.27
CA GLU A 42 7.62 -4.04 -15.35
C GLU A 42 6.54 -3.06 -15.83
N CYS A 43 6.89 -1.78 -15.95
CA CYS A 43 6.00 -0.71 -16.39
C CYS A 43 6.64 0.00 -17.58
N GLU A 44 5.84 0.28 -18.61
CA GLU A 44 6.29 1.04 -19.75
C GLU A 44 6.72 2.46 -19.34
N TYR A 45 7.82 2.93 -19.91
CA TYR A 45 8.40 4.23 -19.55
C TYR A 45 7.40 5.39 -19.74
N ALA A 46 6.70 5.41 -20.87
CA ALA A 46 5.73 6.46 -21.18
C ALA A 46 4.57 6.49 -20.16
N LEU A 47 4.06 5.32 -19.77
CA LEU A 47 3.01 5.21 -18.76
C LEU A 47 3.49 5.70 -17.39
N MET A 48 4.75 5.40 -17.05
CA MET A 48 5.36 5.85 -15.80
C MET A 48 5.54 7.38 -15.75
N GLU A 49 5.89 8.03 -16.86
CA GLU A 49 5.91 9.49 -16.96
C GLU A 49 4.51 10.10 -16.81
N GLN A 50 3.51 9.57 -17.51
CA GLN A 50 2.13 10.05 -17.39
C GLN A 50 1.60 9.96 -15.95
N MET A 51 1.92 8.86 -15.25
CA MET A 51 1.54 8.68 -13.85
C MET A 51 2.22 9.70 -12.93
N LYS A 52 3.47 10.09 -13.21
CA LYS A 52 4.17 11.14 -12.44
C LYS A 52 3.54 12.50 -12.65
N ASP A 53 3.26 12.86 -13.90
CA ASP A 53 2.67 14.15 -14.23
C ASP A 53 1.27 14.27 -13.62
N TYR A 54 0.46 13.23 -13.77
CA TYR A 54 -0.87 13.17 -13.15
C TYR A 54 -0.80 13.28 -11.62
N GLY A 55 0.10 12.51 -10.99
CA GLY A 55 0.31 12.59 -9.54
C GLY A 55 0.77 13.97 -9.06
N TYR A 56 1.58 14.68 -9.85
CA TYR A 56 2.00 16.04 -9.54
C TYR A 56 0.83 17.03 -9.53
N TRP A 57 -0.05 16.96 -10.53
CA TRP A 57 -1.19 17.88 -10.65
C TRP A 57 -2.30 17.59 -9.64
N GLU A 58 -2.59 16.32 -9.38
CA GLU A 58 -3.67 15.90 -8.46
C GLU A 58 -3.20 15.78 -7.01
N GLY A 59 -1.90 15.91 -6.73
CA GLY A 59 -1.34 15.71 -5.39
C GLY A 59 -1.41 14.26 -4.91
N LEU A 60 -1.42 13.29 -5.84
CA LEU A 60 -1.55 11.86 -5.56
C LEU A 60 -0.20 11.14 -5.64
N THR A 61 -0.03 10.10 -4.83
CA THR A 61 1.13 9.23 -4.96
C THR A 61 0.92 8.21 -6.08
N GLN A 62 2.01 7.72 -6.68
CA GLN A 62 1.96 6.63 -7.66
C GLN A 62 1.21 5.41 -7.11
N LYS A 63 1.35 5.13 -5.82
CA LYS A 63 0.66 4.02 -5.15
C LYS A 63 -0.85 4.22 -5.19
N ASP A 64 -1.34 5.42 -4.89
CA ASP A 64 -2.77 5.70 -4.82
C ASP A 64 -3.41 5.58 -6.20
N ILE A 65 -2.76 6.17 -7.22
CA ILE A 65 -3.17 6.06 -8.63
C ILE A 65 -3.29 4.59 -9.06
N ILE A 66 -2.28 3.77 -8.75
CA ILE A 66 -2.29 2.34 -9.09
C ILE A 66 -3.43 1.62 -8.37
N LEU A 67 -3.61 1.86 -7.07
CA LEU A 67 -4.64 1.17 -6.29
C LEU A 67 -6.05 1.55 -6.75
N GLU A 68 -6.31 2.82 -7.03
CA GLU A 68 -7.59 3.30 -7.55
C GLU A 68 -7.87 2.73 -8.94
N SER A 69 -6.88 2.78 -9.83
CA SER A 69 -6.98 2.19 -11.17
C SER A 69 -7.30 0.70 -11.12
N LEU A 70 -6.67 -0.05 -10.20
CA LEU A 70 -6.95 -1.47 -10.01
C LEU A 70 -8.35 -1.72 -9.45
N LYS A 71 -8.82 -0.91 -8.49
CA LYS A 71 -10.19 -1.02 -7.96
C LYS A 71 -11.21 -0.81 -9.07
N LEU A 72 -11.07 0.25 -9.86
CA LEU A 72 -11.93 0.54 -11.01
C LEU A 72 -11.88 -0.58 -12.05
N TYR A 73 -10.68 -1.08 -12.36
CA TYR A 73 -10.52 -2.16 -13.34
C TYR A 73 -11.26 -3.45 -12.95
N PHE A 74 -11.29 -3.79 -11.66
CA PHE A 74 -11.95 -5.00 -11.15
C PHE A 74 -13.42 -4.81 -10.76
N GLN A 75 -13.93 -3.58 -10.73
CA GLN A 75 -15.30 -3.29 -10.30
C GLN A 75 -16.36 -4.06 -11.10
N ASP A 76 -16.18 -4.14 -12.42
CA ASP A 76 -17.14 -4.79 -13.32
C ASP A 76 -16.74 -6.21 -13.75
N LYS A 77 -15.69 -6.77 -13.14
CA LYS A 77 -15.14 -8.07 -13.57
C LYS A 77 -15.58 -9.19 -12.62
N GLU A 78 -16.14 -10.24 -13.20
CA GLU A 78 -16.42 -11.47 -12.46
C GLU A 78 -15.12 -12.25 -12.19
N ILE A 79 -14.63 -12.18 -10.96
CA ILE A 79 -13.41 -12.87 -10.54
C ILE A 79 -13.74 -14.33 -10.25
N ARG A 80 -13.38 -15.23 -11.16
CA ARG A 80 -13.49 -16.68 -10.91
C ARG A 80 -12.61 -17.08 -9.72
N PRO A 81 -13.10 -17.93 -8.81
CA PRO A 81 -12.29 -18.39 -7.69
C PRO A 81 -11.07 -19.15 -8.21
N ARG A 82 -9.94 -18.99 -7.49
CA ARG A 82 -8.75 -19.78 -7.79
C ARG A 82 -9.10 -21.28 -7.68
N PRO A 83 -8.74 -22.12 -8.66
CA PRO A 83 -8.96 -23.56 -8.58
C PRO A 83 -8.40 -24.16 -7.27
N GLU A 84 -9.14 -25.11 -6.70
CA GLU A 84 -8.82 -25.70 -5.38
C GLU A 84 -7.41 -26.33 -5.34
N LYS A 85 -6.97 -26.89 -6.47
CA LYS A 85 -5.63 -27.46 -6.68
C LYS A 85 -4.48 -26.47 -6.43
N ILE A 86 -4.73 -25.17 -6.59
CA ILE A 86 -3.72 -24.11 -6.40
C ILE A 86 -3.80 -23.55 -4.98
N ARG A 87 -5.01 -23.45 -4.41
CA ARG A 87 -5.22 -22.98 -3.04
C ARG A 87 -4.53 -23.87 -2.00
N GLN A 88 -4.56 -25.19 -2.23
CA GLN A 88 -4.00 -26.19 -1.33
C GLN A 88 -2.56 -26.60 -1.68
N ARG A 89 -1.92 -25.95 -2.66
CA ARG A 89 -0.55 -26.33 -3.05
C ARG A 89 0.35 -26.13 -1.83
N PRO A 90 0.96 -27.21 -1.28
CA PRO A 90 1.83 -27.07 -0.12
C PRO A 90 2.96 -26.11 -0.49
N LYS A 91 3.31 -25.19 0.42
CA LYS A 91 4.46 -24.28 0.23
C LYS A 91 5.72 -25.13 0.12
N VAL A 92 6.08 -25.49 -1.11
CA VAL A 92 7.27 -26.28 -1.41
C VAL A 92 8.49 -25.50 -0.92
N GLY A 93 9.33 -26.13 -0.10
CA GLY A 93 10.59 -25.54 0.36
C GLY A 93 10.60 -24.89 1.75
N ARG A 94 9.47 -24.79 2.47
CA ARG A 94 9.51 -24.47 3.91
C ARG A 94 9.53 -25.74 4.74
N LYS A 95 10.67 -26.06 5.36
CA LYS A 95 10.71 -27.07 6.43
C LYS A 95 9.68 -26.67 7.51
N PRO A 96 8.85 -27.60 8.00
CA PRO A 96 7.96 -27.30 9.12
C PRO A 96 8.83 -26.86 10.30
N LYS A 97 8.46 -25.72 10.90
CA LYS A 97 9.09 -25.25 12.13
C LYS A 97 8.68 -26.26 13.20
N SER A 98 9.63 -27.03 13.71
CA SER A 98 9.37 -27.99 14.79
C SER A 98 8.85 -27.21 16.00
N THR A 99 7.55 -27.28 16.24
CA THR A 99 6.95 -26.91 17.52
C THR A 99 7.17 -28.09 18.46
N LEU A 100 8.28 -28.05 19.18
CA LEU A 100 8.42 -28.72 20.48
C LEU A 100 7.74 -27.84 21.53
#